data_AF-A0A418PPN4-F1
#
_entry.id   AF-A0A418PPN4-F1
#
_cell.length_a   1.000
_cell.length_b   1.000
_cell.length_c   1.000
_cell.angle_alpha   90.00
_cell.angle_beta   90.00
_cell.angle_gamma   90.00
#
_symmetry.space_group_name_H-M   'P 1'
#
loop_
_entity.id
_entity.type
_entity.pdbx_description
1 polymer ?
#
loop_
_entity_poly.entity_id
_entity_poly.type
_entity_poly.pdbx_seq_one_letter_code
_entity_poly.pdbx_strand_id
1 'polypeptide(L)'
;MKKFKSLFFCLLTSLGMYAQEINGPIQIHPENRYLMTAEGKPFFWMADTAWEIFHRLDEKQATLYLETRKEQGFNVIQAVVLAELDGIHSPNANGDTPFLNLETWEYNEAYFSHVDRILDLALERNIHIALLPTWGDKLFKNSWGTGPEIFTPETAYSYGKWIGKRYKDRKNLIWVLGGDRNPRENTQDIEVWNQMAKGILETQNPENPILITFHPQPTEPGGSSNWFHQAGWLSFNMHQTGHCPNQPIYQKIAHDLALSPQKPTIDGEPMYEEHPKCFNAKELGYSEATDIRKIMYWNVFAGAAGQTYGCHAVWQMYDLDKQPVNAPLKPWHQSLDLEVANQVKHLKSLLLSRNYFERIPDQNLILDSQLDDDHFVSATRSRDGSYAFIYFPTGKKTMLNFSSLQGEKFQLKWYDPRTGVSFVRDNPIDRKNSVEVIPPSSGRGNDWVLIVDSVN
;
A
#
# COMPACT_ATOMS: atom_id res chain seq x y z
N MET A 1 -23.43 -27.15 -52.71
CA MET A 1 -22.62 -27.13 -51.46
C MET A 1 -21.49 -26.12 -51.62
N LYS A 2 -21.65 -24.88 -51.13
CA LYS A 2 -20.55 -23.91 -51.02
C LYS A 2 -20.42 -23.55 -49.54
N LYS A 3 -19.32 -23.97 -48.91
CA LYS A 3 -19.01 -23.70 -47.50
C LYS A 3 -18.52 -22.26 -47.37
N PHE A 4 -19.30 -21.40 -46.73
CA PHE A 4 -18.83 -20.11 -46.23
C PHE A 4 -17.96 -20.35 -45.00
N LYS A 5 -16.68 -19.97 -45.07
CA LYS A 5 -15.81 -19.87 -43.89
C LYS A 5 -15.98 -18.45 -43.33
N SER A 6 -16.67 -18.32 -42.20
CA SER A 6 -16.61 -17.09 -41.40
C SER A 6 -15.25 -17.02 -40.73
N LEU A 7 -14.47 -16.01 -41.09
CA LEU A 7 -13.23 -15.64 -40.40
C LEU A 7 -13.64 -14.84 -39.16
N PHE A 8 -13.43 -15.40 -37.97
CA PHE A 8 -13.65 -14.69 -36.71
C PHE A 8 -12.45 -13.76 -36.49
N PHE A 9 -12.65 -12.45 -36.66
CA PHE A 9 -11.63 -11.45 -36.39
C PHE A 9 -11.70 -11.10 -34.89
N CYS A 10 -10.84 -11.74 -34.07
CA CYS A 10 -10.64 -11.31 -32.70
C CYS A 10 -9.94 -9.95 -32.72
N LEU A 11 -10.72 -8.88 -32.49
CA LEU A 11 -10.18 -7.56 -32.20
C LEU A 11 -9.58 -7.61 -30.78
N LEU A 12 -8.29 -7.90 -30.67
CA LEU A 12 -7.51 -7.65 -29.47
C LEU A 12 -7.38 -6.13 -29.34
N THR A 13 -8.29 -5.50 -28.60
CA THR A 13 -8.07 -4.13 -28.12
C THR A 13 -6.98 -4.20 -27.07
N SER A 14 -5.74 -4.04 -27.49
CA SER A 14 -4.64 -3.70 -26.59
C SER A 14 -4.92 -2.30 -26.03
N LEU A 15 -5.66 -2.21 -24.93
CA LEU A 15 -5.55 -1.08 -24.02
C LEU A 15 -4.12 -1.13 -23.50
N GLY A 16 -3.20 -0.50 -24.24
CA GLY A 16 -1.86 -0.26 -23.77
C GLY A 16 -1.98 0.51 -22.48
N MET A 17 -1.72 -0.15 -21.35
CA MET A 17 -1.32 0.54 -20.13
C MET A 17 0.01 1.21 -20.47
N TYR A 18 -0.05 2.40 -21.07
CA TYR A 18 1.10 3.29 -21.10
C TYR A 18 1.48 3.49 -19.64
N ALA A 19 2.66 3.01 -19.26
CA ALA A 19 3.24 3.33 -17.97
C ALA A 19 3.19 4.85 -17.84
N GLN A 20 2.45 5.35 -16.85
CA GLN A 20 2.28 6.78 -16.69
C GLN A 20 3.64 7.36 -16.28
N GLU A 21 4.22 8.18 -17.16
CA GLU A 21 5.43 8.92 -16.83
C GLU A 21 5.18 9.80 -15.60
N ILE A 22 6.11 9.78 -14.65
CA ILE A 22 6.04 10.62 -13.46
C ILE A 22 6.47 12.04 -13.84
N ASN A 23 5.51 12.92 -14.13
CA ASN A 23 5.84 14.32 -14.47
C ASN A 23 5.85 15.26 -13.27
N GLY A 24 5.36 14.82 -12.11
CA GLY A 24 5.31 15.60 -10.88
C GLY A 24 4.90 14.75 -9.66
N PRO A 25 4.78 15.39 -8.48
CA PRO A 25 4.44 14.69 -7.25
C PRO A 25 2.97 14.25 -7.29
N ILE A 26 2.67 13.23 -6.50
CA ILE A 26 1.30 12.74 -6.29
C ILE A 26 0.52 13.80 -5.52
N GLN A 27 -0.79 13.87 -5.74
CA GLN A 27 -1.67 14.87 -5.15
C GLN A 27 -2.89 14.22 -4.50
N ILE A 28 -3.48 14.92 -3.53
CA ILE A 28 -4.77 14.55 -2.94
C ILE A 28 -5.88 14.96 -3.91
N HIS A 29 -6.77 14.02 -4.28
CA HIS A 29 -7.94 14.35 -5.08
C HIS A 29 -8.91 15.25 -4.28
N PRO A 30 -9.63 16.22 -4.90
CA PRO A 30 -10.54 17.13 -4.18
C PRO A 30 -11.63 16.47 -3.32
N GLU A 31 -11.98 15.22 -3.63
CA GLU A 31 -12.89 14.39 -2.81
C GLU A 31 -12.28 13.89 -1.50
N ASN A 32 -11.01 14.19 -1.21
CA ASN A 32 -10.27 13.86 0.01
C ASN A 32 -10.29 12.37 0.40
N ARG A 33 -10.45 11.48 -0.58
CA ARG A 33 -10.44 10.01 -0.42
C ARG A 33 -9.39 9.31 -1.25
N TYR A 34 -8.96 9.93 -2.35
CA TYR A 34 -8.11 9.31 -3.35
C TYR A 34 -6.83 10.09 -3.57
N LEU A 35 -5.88 9.42 -4.21
CA LEU A 35 -4.69 10.03 -4.76
C LEU A 35 -4.87 10.20 -6.27
N MET A 36 -4.23 11.23 -6.81
CA MET A 36 -4.14 11.49 -8.24
C MET A 36 -2.73 11.89 -8.64
N THR A 37 -2.39 11.60 -9.88
CA THR A 37 -1.14 12.08 -10.50
C THR A 37 -1.15 13.59 -10.67
N ALA A 38 0.01 14.19 -10.96
CA ALA A 38 0.13 15.62 -11.22
C ALA A 38 -0.75 16.10 -12.40
N GLU A 39 -1.15 15.20 -13.31
CA GLU A 39 -2.07 15.50 -14.42
C GLU A 39 -3.56 15.28 -14.07
N GLY A 40 -3.88 14.97 -12.81
CA GLY A 40 -5.25 14.72 -12.36
C GLY A 40 -5.81 13.33 -12.73
N LYS A 41 -4.99 12.41 -13.25
CA LYS A 41 -5.41 11.02 -13.50
C LYS A 41 -5.42 10.19 -12.21
N PRO A 42 -6.28 9.15 -12.10
CA PRO A 42 -6.28 8.20 -10.99
C PRO A 42 -4.89 7.69 -10.62
N PHE A 43 -4.53 7.79 -9.34
CA PHE A 43 -3.35 7.13 -8.79
C PHE A 43 -3.79 6.10 -7.75
N PHE A 44 -3.93 4.84 -8.17
CA PHE A 44 -4.09 3.74 -7.23
C PHE A 44 -2.72 3.39 -6.62
N TRP A 45 -2.53 3.67 -5.33
CA TRP A 45 -1.33 3.28 -4.60
C TRP A 45 -1.24 1.76 -4.53
N MET A 46 -0.24 1.18 -5.19
CA MET A 46 0.09 -0.24 -5.08
C MET A 46 1.56 -0.35 -4.70
N ALA A 47 1.81 -0.41 -3.40
CA ALA A 47 3.17 -0.43 -2.87
C ALA A 47 3.69 -1.84 -2.60
N ASP A 48 5.01 -2.01 -2.72
CA ASP A 48 5.76 -3.07 -2.04
C ASP A 48 6.60 -2.48 -0.90
N THR A 49 6.92 -3.31 0.08
CA THR A 49 7.73 -2.95 1.24
C THR A 49 9.18 -3.43 1.08
N ALA A 50 10.12 -2.50 1.04
CA ALA A 50 11.55 -2.76 0.94
C ALA A 50 12.32 -1.86 1.91
N TRP A 51 12.05 -2.02 3.20
CA TRP A 51 12.59 -1.16 4.26
C TRP A 51 14.10 -1.00 4.19
N GLU A 52 14.82 -2.09 3.91
CA GLU A 52 16.28 -2.14 3.91
C GLU A 52 16.93 -1.92 2.53
N ILE A 53 16.20 -1.44 1.51
CA ILE A 53 16.73 -1.34 0.13
C ILE A 53 18.02 -0.51 0.02
N PHE A 54 18.10 0.65 0.69
CA PHE A 54 19.29 1.51 0.64
C PHE A 54 20.45 0.97 1.47
N HIS A 55 20.14 0.17 2.49
CA HIS A 55 21.14 -0.37 3.40
C HIS A 55 21.74 -1.68 2.88
N ARG A 56 20.92 -2.60 2.37
CA ARG A 56 21.36 -3.97 2.08
C ARG A 56 21.60 -4.27 0.61
N LEU A 57 21.10 -3.46 -0.32
CA LEU A 57 21.26 -3.72 -1.75
C LEU A 57 22.29 -2.79 -2.39
N ASP A 58 23.10 -3.36 -3.28
CA ASP A 58 23.88 -2.59 -4.26
C ASP A 58 23.00 -2.15 -5.44
N GLU A 59 23.58 -1.39 -6.38
CA GLU A 59 22.87 -0.90 -7.57
C GLU A 59 22.27 -2.04 -8.44
N LYS A 60 22.98 -3.16 -8.60
CA LYS A 60 22.53 -4.27 -9.45
C LYS A 60 21.35 -5.01 -8.81
N GLN A 61 21.43 -5.24 -7.50
CA GLN A 61 20.37 -5.86 -6.73
C GLN A 61 19.14 -4.97 -6.65
N ALA A 62 19.32 -3.67 -6.40
CA ALA A 62 18.22 -2.70 -6.43
C ALA A 62 17.56 -2.62 -7.82
N THR A 63 18.36 -2.69 -8.90
CA THR A 63 17.85 -2.76 -10.27
C THR A 63 16.99 -4.01 -10.49
N LEU A 64 17.47 -5.19 -10.09
CA LEU A 64 16.71 -6.44 -10.17
C LEU A 64 15.37 -6.32 -9.45
N TYR A 65 15.41 -5.86 -8.19
CA TYR A 65 14.21 -5.63 -7.38
C TYR A 65 13.20 -4.71 -8.09
N LEU A 66 13.65 -3.53 -8.53
CA LEU A 66 12.76 -2.52 -9.12
C LEU A 66 12.19 -2.95 -10.48
N GLU A 67 12.95 -3.65 -11.32
CA GLU A 67 12.42 -4.21 -12.58
C GLU A 67 11.34 -5.26 -12.30
N THR A 68 11.59 -6.20 -11.37
CA THR A 68 10.58 -7.19 -11.01
C THR A 68 9.30 -6.53 -10.49
N ARG A 69 9.42 -5.52 -9.62
CA ARG A 69 8.24 -4.82 -9.08
C ARG A 69 7.48 -4.03 -10.15
N LYS A 70 8.19 -3.42 -11.10
CA LYS A 70 7.57 -2.78 -12.27
C LYS A 70 6.75 -3.78 -13.09
N GLU A 71 7.33 -4.94 -13.42
CA GLU A 71 6.65 -5.99 -14.19
C GLU A 71 5.41 -6.56 -13.47
N GLN A 72 5.46 -6.61 -12.14
CA GLN A 72 4.35 -7.06 -11.29
C GLN A 72 3.27 -5.99 -11.09
N GLY A 73 3.49 -4.75 -11.50
CA GLY A 73 2.50 -3.67 -11.52
C GLY A 73 2.51 -2.74 -10.31
N PHE A 74 3.51 -2.87 -9.43
CA PHE A 74 3.77 -1.94 -8.33
C PHE A 74 4.15 -0.56 -8.89
N ASN A 75 3.72 0.50 -8.20
CA ASN A 75 4.02 1.88 -8.55
C ASN A 75 4.53 2.72 -7.37
N VAL A 76 4.64 2.11 -6.19
CA VAL A 76 5.24 2.71 -5.00
C VAL A 76 6.16 1.68 -4.35
N ILE A 77 7.31 2.09 -3.82
CA ILE A 77 8.13 1.28 -2.90
C ILE A 77 8.28 2.06 -1.60
N GLN A 78 8.01 1.41 -0.47
CA GLN A 78 8.30 1.99 0.83
C GLN A 78 9.72 1.60 1.25
N ALA A 79 10.52 2.60 1.63
CA ALA A 79 11.95 2.45 1.86
C ALA A 79 12.46 3.42 2.94
N VAL A 80 13.49 3.02 3.70
CA VAL A 80 13.96 3.78 4.86
C VAL A 80 15.40 4.23 4.66
N VAL A 81 15.65 5.53 4.80
CA VAL A 81 17.01 6.08 4.73
C VAL A 81 17.82 5.62 5.95
N LEU A 82 17.50 6.07 7.17
CA LEU A 82 18.17 5.56 8.38
C LEU A 82 17.46 4.30 8.88
N ALA A 83 17.90 3.15 8.39
CA ALA A 83 17.24 1.85 8.55
C ALA A 83 17.30 1.27 9.99
N GLU A 84 16.38 0.35 10.30
CA GLU A 84 16.26 -0.25 11.64
C GLU A 84 17.43 -1.20 11.95
N LEU A 85 17.86 -1.99 10.97
CA LEU A 85 18.81 -3.09 11.16
C LEU A 85 20.26 -2.59 11.23
N ASP A 86 20.55 -1.83 12.30
CA ASP A 86 21.83 -1.17 12.59
C ASP A 86 22.27 -0.16 11.49
N GLY A 87 21.31 0.49 10.83
CA GLY A 87 21.55 1.37 9.69
C GLY A 87 22.39 2.63 9.94
N ILE A 88 22.85 2.87 11.18
CA ILE A 88 23.77 3.96 11.52
C ILE A 88 25.23 3.49 11.59
N HIS A 89 25.48 2.31 12.16
CA HIS A 89 26.83 1.84 12.45
C HIS A 89 27.30 0.76 11.48
N SER A 90 26.37 -0.04 10.95
CA SER A 90 26.66 -0.98 9.89
C SER A 90 26.71 -0.23 8.54
N PRO A 91 27.69 -0.52 7.68
CA PRO A 91 27.75 0.08 6.35
C PRO A 91 26.65 -0.48 5.44
N ASN A 92 26.28 0.30 4.43
CA ASN A 92 25.47 -0.20 3.33
C ASN A 92 26.24 -1.22 2.47
N ALA A 93 25.60 -1.74 1.42
CA ALA A 93 26.22 -2.70 0.49
C ALA A 93 27.52 -2.21 -0.18
N ASN A 94 27.76 -0.89 -0.23
CA ASN A 94 28.96 -0.29 -0.81
C ASN A 94 30.06 -0.01 0.22
N GLY A 95 29.82 -0.26 1.51
CA GLY A 95 30.79 0.00 2.58
C GLY A 95 30.62 1.35 3.30
N ASP A 96 29.53 2.09 3.03
CA ASP A 96 29.32 3.44 3.56
C ASP A 96 28.31 3.47 4.71
N THR A 97 28.62 4.19 5.79
CA THR A 97 27.66 4.57 6.85
C THR A 97 27.05 5.95 6.56
N PRO A 98 25.86 6.31 7.09
CA PRO A 98 25.23 7.60 6.80
C PRO A 98 25.98 8.81 7.35
N PHE A 99 26.83 8.63 8.36
CA PHE A 99 27.59 9.72 8.99
C PHE A 99 29.08 9.39 8.99
N LEU A 100 29.90 10.38 8.62
CA LEU A 100 31.34 10.40 8.90
C LEU A 100 31.59 10.71 10.38
N ASN A 101 30.77 11.59 10.95
CA ASN A 101 30.75 11.90 12.37
C ASN A 101 29.32 12.26 12.82
N LEU A 102 28.70 11.37 13.60
CA LEU A 102 27.33 11.55 14.08
C LEU A 102 27.20 12.69 15.11
N GLU A 103 28.20 12.94 15.96
CA GLU A 103 28.13 13.99 16.99
C GLU A 103 28.03 15.39 16.39
N THR A 104 28.69 15.60 15.25
CA THR A 104 28.69 16.86 14.50
C THR A 104 27.70 16.87 13.33
N TRP A 105 26.93 15.78 13.14
CA TRP A 105 26.04 15.59 11.99
C TRP A 105 26.76 15.76 10.64
N GLU A 106 28.01 15.29 10.56
CA GLU A 106 28.77 15.25 9.31
C GLU A 106 28.28 14.06 8.46
N TYR A 107 27.39 14.36 7.51
CA TYR A 107 26.81 13.38 6.59
C TYR A 107 27.85 12.80 5.62
N ASN A 108 27.80 11.50 5.37
CA ASN A 108 28.64 10.84 4.38
C ASN A 108 28.02 10.92 2.98
N GLU A 109 28.60 11.75 2.11
CA GLU A 109 28.08 11.96 0.75
C GLU A 109 28.05 10.67 -0.09
N ALA A 110 28.94 9.71 0.14
CA ALA A 110 28.94 8.43 -0.59
C ALA A 110 27.67 7.61 -0.28
N TYR A 111 27.26 7.56 0.99
CA TYR A 111 26.02 6.91 1.42
C TYR A 111 24.80 7.55 0.75
N PHE A 112 24.70 8.88 0.79
CA PHE A 112 23.53 9.57 0.23
C PHE A 112 23.53 9.60 -1.30
N SER A 113 24.69 9.54 -1.95
CA SER A 113 24.78 9.31 -3.41
C SER A 113 24.24 7.94 -3.81
N HIS A 114 24.40 6.91 -2.96
CA HIS A 114 23.76 5.61 -3.18
C HIS A 114 22.24 5.68 -3.03
N VAL A 115 21.74 6.41 -2.03
CA VAL A 115 20.30 6.68 -1.88
C VAL A 115 19.77 7.40 -3.13
N ASP A 116 20.43 8.47 -3.57
CA ASP A 116 20.10 9.20 -4.80
C ASP A 116 19.97 8.26 -5.99
N ARG A 117 20.97 7.38 -6.18
CA ARG A 117 21.00 6.46 -7.31
C ARG A 117 19.81 5.51 -7.31
N ILE A 118 19.43 4.97 -6.16
CA ILE A 118 18.26 4.09 -6.05
C ILE A 118 16.95 4.87 -6.30
N LEU A 119 16.85 6.13 -5.84
CA LEU A 119 15.71 7.00 -6.18
C LEU A 119 15.61 7.25 -7.69
N ASP A 120 16.75 7.43 -8.37
CA ASP A 120 16.82 7.57 -9.83
C ASP A 120 16.40 6.30 -10.56
N LEU A 121 16.90 5.13 -10.13
CA LEU A 121 16.47 3.84 -10.68
C LEU A 121 14.96 3.64 -10.59
N ALA A 122 14.34 4.06 -9.48
CA ALA A 122 12.89 3.96 -9.32
C ALA A 122 12.17 4.91 -10.28
N LEU A 123 12.65 6.15 -10.44
CA LEU A 123 12.09 7.12 -11.38
C LEU A 123 12.17 6.64 -12.83
N GLU A 124 13.32 6.09 -13.26
CA GLU A 124 13.52 5.47 -14.59
C GLU A 124 12.49 4.36 -14.89
N ARG A 125 11.92 3.77 -13.84
CA ARG A 125 10.95 2.67 -13.89
C ARG A 125 9.51 3.12 -13.66
N ASN A 126 9.26 4.43 -13.54
CA ASN A 126 7.97 5.03 -13.18
C ASN A 126 7.42 4.52 -11.84
N ILE A 127 8.30 4.40 -10.86
CA ILE A 127 7.98 4.00 -9.50
C ILE A 127 8.22 5.18 -8.55
N HIS A 128 7.21 5.46 -7.73
CA HIS A 128 7.33 6.38 -6.60
C HIS A 128 8.03 5.71 -5.43
N ILE A 129 8.76 6.49 -4.64
CA ILE A 129 9.34 6.07 -3.37
C ILE A 129 8.59 6.76 -2.24
N ALA A 130 7.95 5.96 -1.40
CA ALA A 130 7.44 6.36 -0.10
C ALA A 130 8.62 6.32 0.89
N LEU A 131 9.31 7.44 0.99
CA LEU A 131 10.60 7.56 1.65
C LEU A 131 10.42 7.91 3.12
N LEU A 132 10.87 7.01 3.99
CA LEU A 132 11.04 7.30 5.40
C LEU A 132 12.41 7.95 5.62
N PRO A 133 12.47 9.19 6.16
CA PRO A 133 13.77 9.80 6.51
C PRO A 133 14.55 8.98 7.53
N THR A 134 13.86 8.22 8.38
CA THR A 134 14.43 7.39 9.44
C THR A 134 13.40 6.36 9.87
N TRP A 135 13.86 5.26 10.45
CA TRP A 135 13.00 4.41 11.28
C TRP A 135 12.80 5.02 12.68
N GLY A 136 11.77 4.57 13.39
CA GLY A 136 11.41 5.10 14.70
C GLY A 136 12.36 4.69 15.84
N ASP A 137 13.17 3.65 15.66
CA ASP A 137 14.17 3.23 16.65
C ASP A 137 15.28 4.28 16.87
N LYS A 138 15.40 5.24 15.95
CA LYS A 138 16.29 6.40 16.07
C LYS A 138 15.72 7.52 16.94
N LEU A 139 14.45 7.43 17.31
CA LEU A 139 13.81 8.26 18.34
C LEU A 139 13.63 7.47 19.64
N PHE A 140 13.10 6.25 19.53
CA PHE A 140 12.79 5.42 20.69
C PHE A 140 12.96 3.93 20.38
N LYS A 141 13.88 3.29 21.10
CA LYS A 141 13.99 1.83 21.15
C LYS A 141 12.92 1.29 22.08
N ASN A 142 12.01 0.47 21.54
CA ASN A 142 11.02 -0.24 22.33
C ASN A 142 11.64 -1.56 22.82
N SER A 143 10.88 -2.65 22.89
CA SER A 143 11.42 -3.99 23.11
C SER A 143 12.20 -4.56 21.90
N TRP A 144 12.24 -3.84 20.76
CA TRP A 144 13.05 -4.13 19.57
C TRP A 144 13.64 -2.85 18.97
N GLY A 145 14.53 -3.03 18.01
CA GLY A 145 15.32 -1.98 17.37
C GLY A 145 16.70 -1.80 18.02
N THR A 146 17.71 -1.55 17.19
CA THR A 146 19.11 -1.42 17.64
C THR A 146 19.43 0.01 18.11
N GLY A 147 18.71 1.01 17.60
CA GLY A 147 19.02 2.43 17.75
C GLY A 147 20.21 2.84 16.88
N PRO A 148 21.04 3.82 17.31
CA PRO A 148 20.91 4.64 18.53
C PRO A 148 19.74 5.64 18.47
N GLU A 149 19.30 6.12 19.64
CA GLU A 149 18.34 7.22 19.75
C GLU A 149 19.07 8.56 19.57
N ILE A 150 18.81 9.26 18.46
CA ILE A 150 19.55 10.47 18.02
C ILE A 150 18.64 11.69 17.80
N PHE A 151 17.32 11.50 17.89
CA PHE A 151 16.34 12.56 17.62
C PHE A 151 15.81 13.22 18.90
N THR A 152 16.07 14.52 19.01
CA THR A 152 15.33 15.50 19.83
C THR A 152 14.56 16.43 18.88
N PRO A 153 13.66 17.31 19.38
CA PRO A 153 12.99 18.29 18.51
C PRO A 153 13.97 19.11 17.66
N GLU A 154 15.11 19.52 18.22
CA GLU A 154 16.11 20.35 17.55
C GLU A 154 16.87 19.57 16.47
N THR A 155 17.32 18.35 16.77
CA THR A 155 18.05 17.54 15.79
C THR A 155 17.13 17.02 14.69
N ALA A 156 15.87 16.72 15.01
CA ALA A 156 14.86 16.33 14.03
C ALA A 156 14.51 17.47 13.06
N TYR A 157 14.36 18.71 13.55
CA TYR A 157 14.22 19.89 12.68
C TYR A 157 15.42 20.03 11.73
N SER A 158 16.64 19.97 12.29
CA SER A 158 17.88 20.16 11.52
C SER A 158 18.05 19.08 10.45
N TYR A 159 17.78 17.82 10.80
CA TYR A 159 17.81 16.70 9.88
C TYR A 159 16.72 16.81 8.81
N GLY A 160 15.48 17.10 9.21
CA GLY A 160 14.36 17.30 8.28
C GLY A 160 14.65 18.41 7.27
N LYS A 161 15.28 19.50 7.70
CA LYS A 161 15.72 20.59 6.82
C LYS A 161 16.82 20.16 5.86
N TRP A 162 17.80 19.42 6.34
CA TRP A 162 18.91 18.94 5.51
C TRP A 162 18.41 17.95 4.44
N ILE A 163 17.66 16.92 4.82
CA ILE A 163 17.20 15.89 3.89
C ILE A 163 16.11 16.42 2.96
N GLY A 164 15.22 17.29 3.47
CA GLY A 164 14.21 17.99 2.67
C GLY A 164 14.86 18.81 1.57
N LYS A 165 15.94 19.54 1.87
CA LYS A 165 16.70 20.32 0.89
C LYS A 165 17.32 19.43 -0.20
N ARG A 166 17.82 18.24 0.14
CA ARG A 166 18.41 17.30 -0.83
C ARG A 166 17.36 16.77 -1.81
N TYR A 167 16.16 16.48 -1.33
CA TYR A 167 15.13 15.77 -2.12
C TYR A 167 13.93 16.61 -2.58
N LYS A 168 13.91 17.92 -2.32
CA LYS A 168 12.78 18.82 -2.67
C LYS A 168 12.36 18.78 -4.15
N ASP A 169 13.25 18.42 -5.07
CA ASP A 169 12.99 18.41 -6.51
C ASP A 169 12.70 16.99 -7.05
N ARG A 170 12.68 15.97 -6.19
CA ARG A 170 12.34 14.59 -6.57
C ARG A 170 10.83 14.49 -6.83
N LYS A 171 10.46 14.24 -8.09
CA LYS A 171 9.05 14.13 -8.53
C LYS A 171 8.39 12.83 -8.08
N ASN A 172 9.17 11.77 -7.93
CA ASN A 172 8.68 10.44 -7.56
C ASN A 172 8.67 10.20 -6.05
N LEU A 173 8.70 11.24 -5.21
CA LEU A 173 8.83 11.07 -3.77
C LEU A 173 7.51 11.33 -3.03
N ILE A 174 7.30 10.60 -1.93
CA ILE A 174 6.29 10.83 -0.90
C ILE A 174 7.03 10.71 0.43
N TRP A 175 6.87 11.67 1.34
CA TRP A 175 7.47 11.56 2.67
C TRP A 175 6.61 10.70 3.58
N VAL A 176 7.24 9.79 4.31
CA VAL A 176 6.61 8.98 5.34
C VAL A 176 7.39 9.21 6.64
N LEU A 177 6.86 9.99 7.58
CA LEU A 177 7.49 10.15 8.89
C LEU A 177 7.17 8.95 9.79
N GLY A 178 7.75 8.88 10.99
CA GLY A 178 7.53 7.75 11.89
C GLY A 178 8.43 6.56 11.58
N GLY A 179 7.86 5.36 11.59
CA GLY A 179 8.58 4.09 11.41
C GLY A 179 8.37 3.16 12.61
N ASP A 180 7.23 2.46 12.64
CA ASP A 180 6.92 1.38 13.61
C ASP A 180 7.13 1.76 15.09
N ARG A 181 6.98 3.04 15.44
CA ARG A 181 6.97 3.51 16.84
C ARG A 181 5.83 4.50 17.04
N ASN A 182 4.96 4.19 18.00
CA ASN A 182 3.91 5.09 18.41
C ASN A 182 4.47 6.18 19.35
N PRO A 183 4.07 7.46 19.18
CA PRO A 183 4.41 8.50 20.15
C PRO A 183 3.99 8.12 21.56
N ARG A 184 4.93 8.18 22.51
CA ARG A 184 4.66 7.85 23.92
C ARG A 184 3.96 9.00 24.63
N GLU A 185 3.05 8.68 25.55
CA GLU A 185 2.44 9.67 26.43
C GLU A 185 3.50 10.38 27.29
N ASN A 186 3.28 11.66 27.57
CA ASN A 186 4.15 12.49 28.43
C ASN A 186 5.61 12.60 27.94
N THR A 187 5.85 12.49 26.63
CA THR A 187 7.15 12.70 25.98
C THR A 187 7.09 13.78 24.91
N GLN A 188 8.23 14.09 24.30
CA GLN A 188 8.32 15.03 23.17
C GLN A 188 8.20 14.32 21.81
N ASP A 189 7.84 13.04 21.74
CA ASP A 189 7.84 12.26 20.49
C ASP A 189 6.99 12.91 19.40
N ILE A 190 5.80 13.42 19.74
CA ILE A 190 4.93 14.16 18.79
C ILE A 190 5.65 15.40 18.25
N GLU A 191 6.35 16.13 19.13
CA GLU A 191 7.06 17.35 18.75
C GLU A 191 8.30 17.07 17.90
N VAL A 192 9.00 15.97 18.15
CA VAL A 192 10.10 15.49 17.29
C VAL A 192 9.63 15.33 15.84
N TRP A 193 8.51 14.65 15.63
CA TRP A 193 7.96 14.44 14.29
C TRP A 193 7.42 15.73 13.66
N ASN A 194 6.79 16.61 14.45
CA ASN A 194 6.38 17.94 13.99
C ASN A 194 7.57 18.79 13.52
N GLN A 195 8.67 18.77 14.27
CA GLN A 195 9.89 19.50 13.93
C GLN A 195 10.56 18.93 12.68
N MET A 196 10.60 17.61 12.52
CA MET A 196 11.09 16.98 11.28
C MET A 196 10.24 17.41 10.07
N ALA A 197 8.90 17.33 10.19
CA ALA A 197 7.98 17.78 9.14
C ALA A 197 8.19 19.25 8.79
N LYS A 198 8.35 20.10 9.81
CA LYS A 198 8.62 21.54 9.64
C LYS A 198 9.92 21.77 8.87
N GLY A 199 11.00 21.09 9.22
CA GLY A 199 12.28 21.20 8.53
C GLY A 199 12.16 20.84 7.05
N ILE A 200 11.46 19.74 6.74
CA ILE A 200 11.18 19.31 5.36
C ILE A 200 10.40 20.40 4.61
N LEU A 201 9.28 20.87 5.18
CA LEU A 201 8.41 21.86 4.55
C LEU A 201 9.08 23.22 4.31
N GLU A 202 9.96 23.68 5.19
CA GLU A 202 10.73 24.92 4.98
C GLU A 202 11.65 24.88 3.76
N THR A 203 11.98 23.69 3.27
CA THR A 203 12.87 23.48 2.11
C THR A 203 12.15 22.97 0.88
N GLN A 204 10.84 22.74 0.99
CA GLN A 204 10.00 22.23 -0.08
C GLN A 204 10.05 23.19 -1.28
N ASN A 205 10.16 22.62 -2.48
CA ASN A 205 9.98 23.37 -3.71
C ASN A 205 8.47 23.62 -3.91
N PRO A 206 8.00 24.87 -3.98
CA PRO A 206 6.58 25.16 -4.23
C PRO A 206 6.04 24.59 -5.55
N GLU A 207 6.91 24.37 -6.54
CA GLU A 207 6.56 23.75 -7.83
C GLU A 207 6.52 22.21 -7.75
N ASN A 208 6.99 21.62 -6.66
CA ASN A 208 6.99 20.17 -6.39
C ASN A 208 6.51 19.88 -4.96
N PRO A 209 5.21 20.11 -4.65
CA PRO A 209 4.64 19.92 -3.32
C PRO A 209 4.51 18.42 -2.98
N ILE A 210 5.60 17.81 -2.50
CA ILE A 210 5.65 16.43 -2.04
C ILE A 210 4.74 16.22 -0.81
N LEU A 211 3.84 15.23 -0.88
CA LEU A 211 2.96 14.85 0.23
C LEU A 211 3.73 14.24 1.42
N ILE A 212 3.18 14.40 2.62
CA ILE A 212 3.73 13.82 3.86
C ILE A 212 2.66 12.98 4.56
N THR A 213 3.02 11.77 5.00
CA THR A 213 2.21 10.92 5.90
C THR A 213 3.07 10.46 7.10
N PHE A 214 2.53 9.58 7.94
CA PHE A 214 3.21 9.05 9.13
C PHE A 214 2.94 7.54 9.27
N HIS A 215 3.98 6.73 9.39
CA HIS A 215 3.90 5.29 9.59
C HIS A 215 3.96 4.93 11.08
N PRO A 216 2.84 4.50 11.69
CA PRO A 216 2.79 4.14 13.11
C PRO A 216 3.19 2.66 13.35
N GLN A 217 3.25 2.27 14.62
CA GLN A 217 3.11 0.86 15.05
C GLN A 217 1.60 0.50 15.11
N PRO A 218 1.15 -0.78 15.14
CA PRO A 218 -0.27 -1.09 15.30
C PRO A 218 -0.85 -0.41 16.54
N THR A 219 -2.01 0.22 16.37
CA THR A 219 -2.68 1.03 17.38
C THR A 219 -4.18 1.08 17.08
N GLU A 220 -4.98 1.52 18.06
CA GLU A 220 -6.43 1.71 17.97
C GLU A 220 -6.80 3.11 18.47
N PRO A 221 -7.95 3.68 18.06
CA PRO A 221 -8.89 3.17 17.05
C PRO A 221 -8.42 3.44 15.60
N GLY A 222 -7.44 4.30 15.40
CA GLY A 222 -6.93 4.70 14.09
C GLY A 222 -5.54 4.15 13.76
N GLY A 223 -4.72 5.02 13.18
CA GLY A 223 -3.31 4.78 12.87
C GLY A 223 -2.52 6.03 13.21
N SER A 224 -1.89 6.65 12.20
CA SER A 224 -1.33 7.99 12.34
C SER A 224 -2.34 9.03 12.82
N SER A 225 -3.62 8.81 12.51
CA SER A 225 -4.74 9.69 12.87
C SER A 225 -4.88 9.91 14.37
N ASN A 226 -4.42 8.97 15.20
CA ASN A 226 -4.45 9.08 16.66
C ASN A 226 -3.68 10.30 17.19
N TRP A 227 -2.64 10.74 16.47
CA TRP A 227 -1.78 11.86 16.90
C TRP A 227 -1.75 13.01 15.91
N PHE A 228 -1.77 12.70 14.61
CA PHE A 228 -1.41 13.66 13.56
C PHE A 228 -2.57 14.02 12.64
N HIS A 229 -3.80 13.55 12.89
CA HIS A 229 -4.91 13.81 11.98
C HIS A 229 -5.14 15.32 11.75
N GLN A 230 -4.96 16.15 12.78
CA GLN A 230 -5.10 17.61 12.70
C GLN A 230 -3.79 18.33 12.34
N ALA A 231 -2.67 17.61 12.18
CA ALA A 231 -1.42 18.23 11.81
C ALA A 231 -1.50 18.76 10.37
N GLY A 232 -1.13 20.03 10.17
CA GLY A 232 -1.20 20.68 8.86
C GLY A 232 -0.27 20.07 7.82
N TRP A 233 0.77 19.34 8.24
CA TRP A 233 1.68 18.63 7.37
C TRP A 233 1.16 17.26 6.92
N LEU A 234 0.25 16.63 7.67
CA LEU A 234 -0.22 15.27 7.37
C LEU A 234 -1.23 15.31 6.21
N SER A 235 -0.82 14.86 5.03
CA SER A 235 -1.63 14.88 3.80
C SER A 235 -2.68 13.76 3.76
N PHE A 236 -2.33 12.57 4.23
CA PHE A 236 -3.20 11.40 4.33
C PHE A 236 -2.80 10.53 5.53
N ASN A 237 -3.74 9.76 6.07
CA ASN A 237 -3.46 8.87 7.20
C ASN A 237 -2.83 7.55 6.72
N MET A 238 -2.08 6.89 7.60
CA MET A 238 -1.53 5.57 7.35
C MET A 238 -1.65 4.69 8.60
N HIS A 239 -1.92 3.40 8.38
CA HIS A 239 -1.98 2.37 9.42
C HIS A 239 -0.84 1.36 9.26
N GLN A 240 -0.51 0.71 10.37
CA GLN A 240 0.07 -0.62 10.39
C GLN A 240 -0.99 -1.56 10.97
N THR A 241 -1.35 -2.62 10.26
CA THR A 241 -2.37 -3.59 10.71
C THR A 241 -1.84 -5.01 10.83
N GLY A 242 -0.63 -5.26 10.32
CA GLY A 242 0.07 -6.53 10.45
C GLY A 242 0.46 -6.87 11.90
N HIS A 243 0.92 -8.09 12.19
CA HIS A 243 1.07 -9.25 11.29
C HIS A 243 0.25 -10.46 11.78
N CYS A 244 -0.92 -10.19 12.37
CA CYS A 244 -1.87 -11.22 12.78
C CYS A 244 -2.99 -11.41 11.72
N PRO A 245 -3.40 -12.65 11.45
CA PRO A 245 -4.55 -12.90 10.57
C PRO A 245 -5.87 -12.51 11.27
N ASN A 246 -6.93 -12.45 10.46
CA ASN A 246 -8.33 -12.45 10.92
C ASN A 246 -8.69 -11.25 11.80
N GLN A 247 -8.04 -10.11 11.55
CA GLN A 247 -8.36 -8.84 12.17
C GLN A 247 -9.35 -8.06 11.30
N PRO A 248 -10.31 -7.32 11.88
CA PRO A 248 -11.27 -6.49 11.13
C PRO A 248 -10.63 -5.17 10.67
N ILE A 249 -9.53 -5.26 9.92
CA ILE A 249 -8.70 -4.12 9.50
C ILE A 249 -9.48 -3.05 8.71
N TYR A 250 -10.55 -3.46 8.01
CA TYR A 250 -11.45 -2.56 7.30
C TYR A 250 -12.15 -1.56 8.22
N GLN A 251 -12.32 -1.87 9.51
CA GLN A 251 -12.88 -0.95 10.49
C GLN A 251 -11.94 0.23 10.77
N LYS A 252 -10.62 0.02 10.74
CA LYS A 252 -9.63 1.09 10.91
C LYS A 252 -9.66 2.07 9.74
N ILE A 253 -9.77 1.54 8.52
CA ILE A 253 -9.95 2.33 7.30
C ILE A 253 -11.24 3.15 7.39
N ALA A 254 -12.35 2.52 7.78
CA ALA A 254 -13.63 3.21 7.94
C ALA A 254 -13.59 4.29 9.05
N HIS A 255 -12.92 4.01 10.17
CA HIS A 255 -12.69 4.97 11.25
C HIS A 255 -12.00 6.23 10.73
N ASP A 256 -10.84 6.08 10.06
CA ASP A 256 -10.07 7.22 9.59
C ASP A 256 -10.79 8.05 8.53
N LEU A 257 -11.57 7.40 7.67
CA LEU A 257 -12.41 8.07 6.67
C LEU A 257 -13.60 8.83 7.29
N ALA A 258 -14.00 8.50 8.51
CA ALA A 258 -15.07 9.19 9.23
C ALA A 258 -14.59 10.42 10.00
N LEU A 259 -13.28 10.62 10.12
CA LEU A 259 -12.70 11.80 10.79
C LEU A 259 -12.89 13.08 9.97
N SER A 260 -12.80 14.22 10.64
CA SER A 260 -12.94 15.55 10.04
C SER A 260 -11.69 16.42 10.29
N PRO A 261 -11.12 17.06 9.26
CA PRO A 261 -11.51 16.94 7.86
C PRO A 261 -11.21 15.54 7.31
N GLN A 262 -12.06 15.05 6.40
CA GLN A 262 -11.79 13.77 5.74
C GLN A 262 -10.43 13.83 5.03
N LYS A 263 -9.64 12.77 5.16
CA LYS A 263 -8.35 12.58 4.48
C LYS A 263 -8.32 11.20 3.85
N PRO A 264 -7.56 10.98 2.76
CA PRO A 264 -7.29 9.63 2.30
C PRO A 264 -6.61 8.82 3.42
N THR A 265 -6.78 7.51 3.39
CA THR A 265 -6.08 6.60 4.30
C THR A 265 -5.59 5.36 3.55
N ILE A 266 -4.48 4.79 4.02
CA ILE A 266 -3.83 3.61 3.46
C ILE A 266 -3.40 2.69 4.61
N ASP A 267 -3.51 1.39 4.41
CA ASP A 267 -2.80 0.42 5.24
C ASP A 267 -1.38 0.26 4.69
N GLY A 268 -0.42 0.90 5.36
CA GLY A 268 0.97 1.00 4.94
C GLY A 268 1.80 -0.23 5.28
N GLU A 269 1.37 -1.03 6.27
CA GLU A 269 2.05 -2.26 6.64
C GLU A 269 1.02 -3.28 7.16
N PRO A 270 0.34 -3.99 6.23
CA PRO A 270 -0.49 -5.12 6.58
C PRO A 270 0.36 -6.35 6.93
N MET A 271 -0.29 -7.49 7.17
CA MET A 271 0.43 -8.76 7.23
C MET A 271 1.20 -9.02 5.93
N TYR A 272 2.46 -9.44 6.05
CA TYR A 272 3.33 -9.74 4.92
C TYR A 272 3.19 -11.19 4.49
N GLU A 273 3.43 -11.50 3.21
CA GLU A 273 3.46 -12.86 2.68
C GLU A 273 4.68 -13.63 3.23
N GLU A 274 4.48 -14.90 3.58
CA GLU A 274 5.48 -15.75 4.25
C GLU A 274 6.03 -15.16 5.57
N HIS A 275 5.25 -14.33 6.27
CA HIS A 275 5.59 -13.84 7.60
C HIS A 275 5.05 -14.78 8.69
N PRO A 276 5.81 -15.05 9.77
CA PRO A 276 5.28 -15.77 10.92
C PRO A 276 3.97 -15.15 11.41
N LYS A 277 2.88 -15.91 11.42
CA LYS A 277 1.58 -15.41 11.88
C LYS A 277 1.72 -14.97 13.33
N CYS A 278 1.39 -13.71 13.62
CA CYS A 278 1.58 -13.10 14.94
C CYS A 278 2.97 -13.29 15.53
N PHE A 279 4.03 -13.27 14.70
CA PHE A 279 5.41 -13.51 15.12
C PHE A 279 5.68 -14.89 15.74
N ASN A 280 4.78 -15.87 15.58
CA ASN A 280 4.86 -17.20 16.18
C ASN A 280 4.80 -18.30 15.12
N ALA A 281 5.90 -18.48 14.37
CA ALA A 281 6.01 -19.48 13.32
C ALA A 281 5.83 -20.93 13.83
N LYS A 282 6.27 -21.20 15.07
CA LYS A 282 6.27 -22.56 15.64
C LYS A 282 4.86 -23.12 15.82
N GLU A 283 3.93 -22.28 16.26
CA GLU A 283 2.56 -22.70 16.59
C GLU A 283 1.55 -22.31 15.50
N LEU A 284 1.75 -21.16 14.86
CA LEU A 284 0.79 -20.60 13.90
C LEU A 284 1.23 -20.75 12.44
N GLY A 285 2.49 -21.12 12.20
CA GLY A 285 3.06 -21.17 10.86
C GLY A 285 3.23 -19.79 10.23
N TYR A 286 3.22 -19.75 8.90
CA TYR A 286 3.43 -18.55 8.11
C TYR A 286 2.14 -18.13 7.40
N SER A 287 2.02 -16.83 7.11
CA SER A 287 0.97 -16.27 6.26
C SER A 287 1.04 -16.83 4.83
N GLU A 288 -0.14 -17.04 4.26
CA GLU A 288 -0.30 -17.62 2.92
C GLU A 288 -0.96 -16.61 1.98
N ALA A 289 -0.91 -16.87 0.67
CA ALA A 289 -1.47 -16.00 -0.35
C ALA A 289 -2.92 -15.58 -0.09
N THR A 290 -3.75 -16.49 0.43
CA THR A 290 -5.15 -16.22 0.78
C THR A 290 -5.28 -15.16 1.88
N ASP A 291 -4.39 -15.17 2.87
CA ASP A 291 -4.46 -14.20 3.95
C ASP A 291 -4.17 -12.79 3.44
N ILE A 292 -3.18 -12.68 2.55
CA ILE A 292 -2.74 -11.40 1.98
C ILE A 292 -3.79 -10.84 1.02
N ARG A 293 -4.30 -11.63 0.06
CA ARG A 293 -5.35 -11.16 -0.87
C ARG A 293 -6.59 -10.67 -0.12
N LYS A 294 -7.03 -11.41 0.90
CA LYS A 294 -8.18 -11.02 1.73
C LYS A 294 -8.00 -9.63 2.34
N ILE A 295 -6.85 -9.38 2.95
CA ILE A 295 -6.49 -8.08 3.53
C ILE A 295 -6.52 -6.97 2.46
N MET A 296 -5.90 -7.23 1.30
CA MET A 296 -5.81 -6.24 0.22
C MET A 296 -7.19 -5.79 -0.28
N TYR A 297 -8.09 -6.74 -0.53
CA TYR A 297 -9.43 -6.42 -1.02
C TYR A 297 -10.30 -5.78 0.07
N TRP A 298 -10.20 -6.24 1.33
CA TRP A 298 -10.93 -5.64 2.45
C TRP A 298 -10.57 -4.17 2.66
N ASN A 299 -9.28 -3.83 2.70
CA ASN A 299 -8.83 -2.45 2.88
C ASN A 299 -9.34 -1.52 1.78
N VAL A 300 -9.18 -1.94 0.52
CA VAL A 300 -9.57 -1.11 -0.63
C VAL A 300 -11.09 -0.97 -0.73
N PHE A 301 -11.85 -2.02 -0.47
CA PHE A 301 -13.32 -1.96 -0.49
C PHE A 301 -13.88 -1.16 0.69
N ALA A 302 -13.18 -1.11 1.82
CA ALA A 302 -13.46 -0.21 2.94
C ALA A 302 -13.16 1.27 2.63
N GLY A 303 -12.48 1.55 1.51
CA GLY A 303 -12.29 2.90 1.00
C GLY A 303 -10.85 3.41 1.04
N ALA A 304 -9.87 2.55 1.33
CA ALA A 304 -8.46 2.93 1.26
C ALA A 304 -8.11 3.47 -0.14
N ALA A 305 -7.18 4.43 -0.20
CA ALA A 305 -6.73 5.06 -1.44
C ALA A 305 -5.89 4.11 -2.31
N GLY A 306 -5.45 3.00 -1.73
CA GLY A 306 -4.74 1.91 -2.38
C GLY A 306 -4.37 0.85 -1.34
N GLN A 307 -3.29 0.13 -1.61
CA GLN A 307 -2.84 -1.00 -0.81
C GLN A 307 -1.31 -1.08 -0.80
N THR A 308 -0.73 -1.41 0.35
CA THR A 308 0.66 -1.86 0.44
C THR A 308 0.72 -3.38 0.57
N TYR A 309 1.61 -4.03 -0.17
CA TYR A 309 1.99 -5.42 0.00
C TYR A 309 3.37 -5.46 0.66
N GLY A 310 3.67 -6.53 1.36
CA GLY A 310 5.05 -6.83 1.72
C GLY A 310 5.28 -8.33 1.84
N CYS A 311 6.54 -8.70 1.81
CA CYS A 311 7.01 -10.06 1.94
C CYS A 311 8.07 -10.14 3.03
N HIS A 312 8.00 -11.19 3.85
CA HIS A 312 8.85 -11.35 5.03
C HIS A 312 10.36 -11.33 4.72
N ALA A 313 10.79 -11.96 3.63
CA ALA A 313 12.19 -11.94 3.24
C ALA A 313 12.59 -10.61 2.57
N VAL A 314 11.66 -9.98 1.83
CA VAL A 314 11.95 -8.80 1.00
C VAL A 314 12.07 -7.52 1.83
N TRP A 315 11.20 -7.29 2.83
CA TRP A 315 11.25 -6.04 3.61
C TRP A 315 12.64 -5.82 4.25
N GLN A 316 13.24 -6.92 4.73
CA GLN A 316 14.55 -6.95 5.37
C GLN A 316 15.69 -7.26 4.39
N MET A 317 15.42 -7.46 3.10
CA MET A 317 16.40 -7.92 2.10
C MET A 317 17.24 -9.09 2.60
N TYR A 318 16.58 -10.11 3.15
CA TYR A 318 17.24 -11.27 3.75
C TYR A 318 18.00 -12.07 2.70
N ASP A 319 19.26 -12.38 2.97
CA ASP A 319 20.07 -13.31 2.20
C ASP A 319 20.90 -14.18 3.17
N LEU A 320 21.52 -15.24 2.69
CA LEU A 320 22.18 -16.25 3.53
C LEU A 320 23.38 -15.71 4.33
N ASP A 321 23.97 -14.60 3.90
CA ASP A 321 25.04 -13.89 4.60
C ASP A 321 24.54 -12.87 5.64
N LYS A 322 23.22 -12.66 5.74
CA LYS A 322 22.61 -11.69 6.65
C LYS A 322 22.01 -12.37 7.88
N GLN A 323 22.01 -11.65 9.01
CA GLN A 323 21.28 -12.10 10.19
C GLN A 323 19.77 -12.04 9.94
N PRO A 324 19.04 -13.17 10.08
CA PRO A 324 17.61 -13.22 9.84
C PRO A 324 16.81 -12.54 10.96
N VAL A 325 15.77 -11.81 10.59
CA VAL A 325 14.73 -11.35 11.52
C VAL A 325 13.51 -12.26 11.40
N ASN A 326 13.08 -12.84 12.53
CA ASN A 326 11.89 -13.68 12.65
C ASN A 326 11.84 -14.84 11.63
N ALA A 327 12.96 -15.53 11.41
CA ALA A 327 13.04 -16.77 10.62
C ALA A 327 12.43 -16.70 9.19
N PRO A 328 13.00 -15.90 8.27
CA PRO A 328 12.60 -15.91 6.87
C PRO A 328 12.84 -17.29 6.24
N LEU A 329 11.94 -17.69 5.33
CA LEU A 329 11.95 -19.04 4.74
C LEU A 329 13.00 -19.22 3.64
N LYS A 330 13.33 -18.15 2.92
CA LYS A 330 14.26 -18.15 1.78
C LYS A 330 14.78 -16.73 1.48
N PRO A 331 15.86 -16.59 0.71
CA PRO A 331 16.41 -15.28 0.32
C PRO A 331 15.41 -14.40 -0.45
N TRP A 332 15.55 -13.08 -0.29
CA TRP A 332 14.66 -12.06 -0.85
C TRP A 332 14.45 -12.21 -2.36
N HIS A 333 15.52 -12.49 -3.12
CA HIS A 333 15.47 -12.61 -4.57
C HIS A 333 14.69 -13.83 -5.05
N GLN A 334 14.55 -14.87 -4.21
CA GLN A 334 13.65 -16.01 -4.49
C GLN A 334 12.20 -15.68 -4.09
N SER A 335 12.01 -14.85 -3.07
CA SER A 335 10.68 -14.42 -2.61
C SER A 335 10.06 -13.31 -3.46
N LEU A 336 10.77 -12.73 -4.43
CA LEU A 336 10.18 -11.74 -5.33
C LEU A 336 9.03 -12.30 -6.18
N ASP A 337 9.12 -13.58 -6.54
CA ASP A 337 8.16 -14.27 -7.43
C ASP A 337 7.05 -15.00 -6.67
N LEU A 338 6.76 -14.58 -5.43
CA LEU A 338 5.65 -15.13 -4.67
C LEU A 338 4.29 -14.89 -5.35
N GLU A 339 3.32 -15.72 -4.99
CA GLU A 339 2.02 -15.76 -5.64
C GLU A 339 1.33 -14.39 -5.60
N VAL A 340 1.25 -13.76 -4.43
CA VAL A 340 0.49 -12.50 -4.31
C VAL A 340 1.24 -11.32 -4.89
N ALA A 341 2.58 -11.32 -4.86
CA ALA A 341 3.39 -10.33 -5.56
C ALA A 341 3.02 -10.25 -7.06
N ASN A 342 2.72 -11.39 -7.69
CA ASN A 342 2.27 -11.45 -9.08
C ASN A 342 0.77 -11.16 -9.29
N GLN A 343 -0.03 -11.18 -8.22
CA GLN A 343 -1.48 -10.95 -8.25
C GLN A 343 -1.88 -9.50 -7.94
N VAL A 344 -0.99 -8.68 -7.37
CA VAL A 344 -1.33 -7.29 -6.98
C VAL A 344 -1.92 -6.45 -8.12
N LYS A 345 -1.44 -6.66 -9.35
CA LYS A 345 -1.94 -6.01 -10.56
C LYS A 345 -3.42 -6.27 -10.82
N HIS A 346 -3.95 -7.40 -10.36
CA HIS A 346 -5.37 -7.75 -10.53
C HIS A 346 -6.27 -6.83 -9.72
N LEU A 347 -5.89 -6.49 -8.49
CA LEU A 347 -6.63 -5.52 -7.69
C LEU A 347 -6.59 -4.14 -8.36
N LYS A 348 -5.39 -3.65 -8.69
CA LYS A 348 -5.19 -2.36 -9.36
C LYS A 348 -5.98 -2.25 -10.67
N SER A 349 -5.96 -3.29 -11.51
CA SER A 349 -6.68 -3.32 -12.79
C SER A 349 -8.20 -3.30 -12.60
N LEU A 350 -8.71 -4.04 -11.61
CA LEU A 350 -10.14 -4.04 -11.29
C LEU A 350 -10.60 -2.62 -10.89
N LEU A 351 -9.88 -1.97 -9.97
CA LEU A 351 -10.29 -0.65 -9.45
C LEU A 351 -10.16 0.47 -10.50
N LEU A 352 -9.23 0.34 -11.44
CA LEU A 352 -9.08 1.28 -12.55
C LEU A 352 -9.98 0.96 -13.76
N SER A 353 -10.74 -0.14 -13.73
CA SER A 353 -11.59 -0.57 -14.85
C SER A 353 -12.89 0.24 -15.00
N ARG A 354 -13.22 1.08 -14.02
CA ARG A 354 -14.42 1.93 -13.96
C ARG A 354 -14.05 3.33 -13.49
N ASN A 355 -15.03 4.24 -13.38
CA ASN A 355 -14.79 5.60 -12.91
C ASN A 355 -14.26 5.62 -11.47
N TYR A 356 -12.94 5.76 -11.32
CA TYR A 356 -12.22 5.56 -10.07
C TYR A 356 -12.62 6.55 -8.96
N PHE A 357 -12.80 7.83 -9.29
CA PHE A 357 -13.05 8.88 -8.30
C PHE A 357 -14.50 8.89 -7.77
N GLU A 358 -15.40 8.13 -8.37
CA GLU A 358 -16.78 7.99 -7.90
C GLU A 358 -16.97 6.88 -6.87
N ARG A 359 -15.93 6.07 -6.60
CA ARG A 359 -16.04 4.86 -5.78
C ARG A 359 -16.17 5.10 -4.27
N ILE A 360 -17.31 4.73 -3.70
CA ILE A 360 -17.54 4.75 -2.25
C ILE A 360 -17.73 3.33 -1.67
N PRO A 361 -17.33 3.07 -0.42
CA PRO A 361 -17.75 1.88 0.32
C PRO A 361 -19.28 1.88 0.49
N ASP A 362 -19.93 0.72 0.34
CA ASP A 362 -21.37 0.61 0.62
C ASP A 362 -21.76 -0.81 1.06
N GLN A 363 -21.69 -1.05 2.36
CA GLN A 363 -22.09 -2.33 2.95
C GLN A 363 -23.61 -2.57 2.94
N ASN A 364 -24.44 -1.56 2.62
CA ASN A 364 -25.89 -1.76 2.47
C ASN A 364 -26.26 -2.59 1.23
N LEU A 365 -25.29 -2.84 0.34
CA LEU A 365 -25.43 -3.79 -0.77
C LEU A 365 -25.55 -5.23 -0.29
N ILE A 366 -25.18 -5.53 0.96
CA ILE A 366 -25.23 -6.85 1.57
C ILE A 366 -26.36 -6.89 2.60
N LEU A 367 -27.33 -7.79 2.41
CA LEU A 367 -28.51 -7.90 3.29
C LEU A 367 -28.25 -8.81 4.50
N ASP A 368 -27.32 -9.75 4.38
CA ASP A 368 -27.03 -10.70 5.44
C ASP A 368 -26.32 -10.00 6.60
N SER A 369 -26.69 -10.36 7.84
CA SER A 369 -25.86 -10.00 8.99
C SER A 369 -24.53 -10.78 8.93
N GLN A 370 -23.45 -10.11 9.27
CA GLN A 370 -22.10 -10.66 9.18
C GLN A 370 -21.36 -10.46 10.50
N LEU A 371 -20.51 -11.42 10.83
CA LEU A 371 -19.52 -11.29 11.89
C LEU A 371 -18.23 -10.72 11.30
N ASP A 372 -17.41 -10.13 12.15
CA ASP A 372 -16.06 -9.70 11.81
C ASP A 372 -15.13 -10.93 11.75
N ASP A 373 -15.28 -11.74 10.69
CA ASP A 373 -14.56 -12.99 10.50
C ASP A 373 -14.01 -13.13 9.07
N ASP A 374 -13.44 -14.31 8.79
CA ASP A 374 -12.83 -14.63 7.49
C ASP A 374 -13.80 -14.67 6.31
N HIS A 375 -15.10 -14.67 6.59
CA HIS A 375 -16.16 -14.73 5.60
C HIS A 375 -16.79 -13.36 5.31
N PHE A 376 -16.31 -12.29 5.96
CA PHE A 376 -16.87 -10.95 5.79
C PHE A 376 -16.84 -10.48 4.33
N VAL A 377 -18.03 -10.37 3.74
CA VAL A 377 -18.23 -9.86 2.38
C VAL A 377 -18.16 -8.34 2.43
N SER A 378 -17.37 -7.75 1.52
CA SER A 378 -17.17 -6.29 1.45
C SER A 378 -17.62 -5.76 0.11
N ALA A 379 -18.21 -4.57 0.09
CA ALA A 379 -18.85 -4.00 -1.09
C ALA A 379 -18.54 -2.52 -1.26
N THR A 380 -18.39 -2.12 -2.52
CA THR A 380 -18.18 -0.75 -2.95
C THR A 380 -18.98 -0.48 -4.22
N ARG A 381 -19.37 0.77 -4.45
CA ARG A 381 -20.08 1.20 -5.66
C ARG A 381 -19.65 2.58 -6.10
N SER A 382 -20.00 2.98 -7.32
CA SER A 382 -19.99 4.40 -7.66
C SER A 382 -21.08 5.16 -6.91
N ARG A 383 -20.86 6.45 -6.63
CA ARG A 383 -21.86 7.33 -6.01
C ARG A 383 -23.13 7.43 -6.87
N ASP A 384 -22.97 7.51 -8.19
CA ASP A 384 -24.06 7.54 -9.16
C ASP A 384 -24.77 6.17 -9.33
N GLY A 385 -24.23 5.09 -8.76
CA GLY A 385 -24.80 3.76 -8.84
C GLY A 385 -24.65 3.08 -10.21
N SER A 386 -23.80 3.60 -11.11
CA SER A 386 -23.48 2.98 -12.41
C SER A 386 -22.79 1.62 -12.31
N TYR A 387 -22.02 1.37 -11.23
CA TYR A 387 -21.41 0.07 -10.99
C TYR A 387 -21.27 -0.26 -9.49
N ALA A 388 -21.10 -1.55 -9.19
CA ALA A 388 -20.67 -2.03 -7.88
C ALA A 388 -19.67 -3.20 -7.99
N PHE A 389 -18.83 -3.33 -6.98
CA PHE A 389 -17.98 -4.49 -6.74
C PHE A 389 -18.29 -5.09 -5.37
N ILE A 390 -18.42 -6.41 -5.30
CA ILE A 390 -18.66 -7.14 -4.06
C ILE A 390 -17.60 -8.26 -3.95
N TYR A 391 -16.79 -8.21 -2.90
CA TYR A 391 -15.71 -9.16 -2.63
C TYR A 391 -16.14 -10.24 -1.64
N PHE A 392 -15.96 -11.50 -2.04
CA PHE A 392 -16.31 -12.70 -1.29
C PHE A 392 -15.02 -13.44 -0.91
N PRO A 393 -14.51 -13.31 0.32
CA PRO A 393 -13.20 -13.84 0.69
C PRO A 393 -13.11 -15.38 0.68
N THR A 394 -14.23 -16.08 0.82
CA THR A 394 -14.29 -17.55 0.89
C THR A 394 -15.39 -18.14 0.00
N GLY A 395 -15.92 -17.36 -0.92
CA GLY A 395 -17.03 -17.80 -1.78
C GLY A 395 -18.34 -18.11 -1.03
N LYS A 396 -18.60 -17.46 0.10
CA LYS A 396 -19.85 -17.59 0.86
C LYS A 396 -21.01 -17.09 -0.01
N LYS A 397 -22.14 -17.83 -0.02
CA LYS A 397 -23.37 -17.33 -0.65
C LYS A 397 -23.92 -16.12 0.12
N THR A 398 -24.47 -15.14 -0.59
CA THR A 398 -24.90 -13.89 0.04
C THR A 398 -26.14 -13.31 -0.62
N MET A 399 -27.03 -12.75 0.19
CA MET A 399 -28.15 -11.95 -0.28
C MET A 399 -27.71 -10.50 -0.53
N LEU A 400 -27.87 -10.02 -1.76
CA LEU A 400 -27.51 -8.67 -2.17
C LEU A 400 -28.73 -7.78 -2.45
N ASN A 401 -28.55 -6.48 -2.27
CA ASN A 401 -29.54 -5.46 -2.56
C ASN A 401 -28.98 -4.45 -3.58
N PHE A 402 -29.62 -4.34 -4.75
CA PHE A 402 -29.22 -3.40 -5.80
C PHE A 402 -30.08 -2.13 -5.85
N SER A 403 -30.84 -1.83 -4.79
CA SER A 403 -31.70 -0.65 -4.75
C SER A 403 -30.91 0.67 -4.80
N SER A 404 -29.65 0.71 -4.38
CA SER A 404 -28.79 1.90 -4.45
C SER A 404 -28.09 2.09 -5.80
N LEU A 405 -28.25 1.15 -6.74
CA LEU A 405 -27.70 1.23 -8.09
C LEU A 405 -28.70 1.86 -9.07
N GLN A 406 -28.19 2.54 -10.10
CA GLN A 406 -29.02 3.17 -11.13
C GLN A 406 -29.33 2.21 -12.28
N GLY A 407 -30.44 2.44 -12.97
CA GLY A 407 -30.88 1.62 -14.10
C GLY A 407 -31.82 0.49 -13.70
N GLU A 408 -32.47 -0.10 -14.70
CA GLU A 408 -33.49 -1.14 -14.50
C GLU A 408 -32.93 -2.55 -14.68
N LYS A 409 -31.73 -2.68 -15.27
CA LYS A 409 -31.07 -3.97 -15.52
C LYS A 409 -29.60 -3.91 -15.17
N PHE A 410 -29.07 -5.05 -14.74
CA PHE A 410 -27.67 -5.18 -14.33
C PHE A 410 -26.99 -6.37 -14.99
N GLN A 411 -25.82 -6.13 -15.59
CA GLN A 411 -24.92 -7.19 -16.03
C GLN A 411 -24.04 -7.63 -14.86
N LEU A 412 -24.09 -8.91 -14.54
CA LEU A 412 -23.27 -9.54 -13.52
C LEU A 412 -22.08 -10.28 -14.15
N LYS A 413 -20.87 -10.05 -13.63
CA LYS A 413 -19.66 -10.78 -14.01
C LYS A 413 -18.92 -11.26 -12.77
N TRP A 414 -18.38 -12.46 -12.84
CA TRP A 414 -17.40 -12.92 -11.86
C TRP A 414 -16.01 -12.46 -12.30
N TYR A 415 -15.22 -12.03 -11.34
CA TYR A 415 -13.81 -11.70 -11.48
C TYR A 415 -13.02 -12.53 -10.48
N ASP A 416 -11.99 -13.21 -10.96
CA ASP A 416 -11.09 -14.02 -10.15
C ASP A 416 -9.87 -13.20 -9.70
N PRO A 417 -9.75 -12.84 -8.41
CA PRO A 417 -8.59 -12.11 -7.87
C PRO A 417 -7.24 -12.80 -8.09
N ARG A 418 -7.24 -14.12 -8.27
CA ARG A 418 -6.03 -14.95 -8.39
C ARG A 418 -5.44 -14.91 -9.80
N THR A 419 -6.29 -14.66 -10.81
CA THR A 419 -5.90 -14.73 -12.23
C THR A 419 -6.18 -13.45 -13.01
N GLY A 420 -7.03 -12.56 -12.48
CA GLY A 420 -7.49 -11.36 -13.16
C GLY A 420 -8.52 -11.61 -14.27
N VAL A 421 -9.01 -12.85 -14.41
CA VAL A 421 -9.98 -13.20 -15.46
C VAL A 421 -11.39 -12.85 -15.01
N SER A 422 -12.19 -12.27 -15.93
CA SER A 422 -13.61 -12.06 -15.73
C SER A 422 -14.46 -12.86 -16.71
N PHE A 423 -15.61 -13.37 -16.27
CA PHE A 423 -16.61 -13.98 -17.13
C PHE A 423 -18.03 -13.58 -16.73
N VAL A 424 -18.92 -13.50 -17.71
CA VAL A 424 -20.33 -13.19 -17.49
C VAL A 424 -20.97 -14.34 -16.71
N ARG A 425 -21.68 -13.99 -15.62
CA ARG A 425 -22.42 -14.97 -14.82
C ARG A 425 -23.62 -15.50 -15.62
N ASP A 426 -24.52 -14.60 -16.01
CA ASP A 426 -25.79 -14.87 -16.71
C ASP A 426 -26.22 -13.66 -17.56
N ASN A 427 -27.34 -13.77 -18.26
CA ASN A 427 -28.03 -12.63 -18.89
C ASN A 427 -28.30 -11.50 -17.87
N PRO A 428 -28.41 -10.23 -18.32
CA PRO A 428 -28.75 -9.13 -17.42
C PRO A 428 -30.00 -9.42 -16.62
N ILE A 429 -29.94 -9.12 -15.32
CA ILE A 429 -31.06 -9.29 -14.40
C ILE A 429 -31.81 -7.96 -14.23
N ASP A 430 -33.12 -8.03 -14.04
CA ASP A 430 -33.89 -6.85 -13.66
C ASP A 430 -33.53 -6.39 -12.24
N ARG A 431 -33.74 -5.10 -11.98
CA ARG A 431 -33.51 -4.48 -10.68
C ARG A 431 -34.34 -5.18 -9.61
N LYS A 432 -33.66 -5.61 -8.56
CA LYS A 432 -34.24 -6.28 -7.40
C LYS A 432 -33.60 -5.77 -6.12
N ASN A 433 -34.40 -5.70 -5.08
CA ASN A 433 -33.94 -5.32 -3.74
C ASN A 433 -33.40 -6.52 -2.96
N SER A 434 -33.42 -7.72 -3.56
CA SER A 434 -32.95 -8.96 -2.96
C SER A 434 -32.58 -9.95 -4.07
N VAL A 435 -31.31 -10.33 -4.13
CA VAL A 435 -30.74 -11.27 -5.11
C VAL A 435 -29.81 -12.22 -4.39
N GLU A 436 -30.08 -13.52 -4.41
CA GLU A 436 -29.13 -14.53 -3.92
C GLU A 436 -27.99 -14.69 -4.94
N VAL A 437 -26.76 -14.57 -4.44
CA VAL A 437 -25.55 -14.76 -5.23
C VAL A 437 -24.73 -15.89 -4.63
N ILE A 438 -24.32 -16.82 -5.49
CA ILE A 438 -23.47 -17.96 -5.13
C ILE A 438 -22.18 -17.81 -5.94
N PRO A 439 -21.02 -17.57 -5.29
CA PRO A 439 -19.73 -17.55 -5.95
C PRO A 439 -19.40 -18.88 -6.66
N PRO A 440 -18.57 -18.88 -7.73
CA PRO A 440 -18.29 -20.08 -8.53
C PRO A 440 -17.67 -21.25 -7.75
N SER A 441 -16.92 -20.93 -6.69
CA SER A 441 -16.36 -21.91 -5.75
C SER A 441 -16.33 -21.32 -4.34
N SER A 442 -16.17 -22.17 -3.33
CA SER A 442 -16.14 -21.78 -1.93
C SER A 442 -15.00 -22.47 -1.17
N GLY A 443 -14.70 -21.94 0.02
CA GLY A 443 -13.61 -22.41 0.89
C GLY A 443 -12.41 -21.48 0.88
N ARG A 444 -11.41 -21.80 1.72
CA ARG A 444 -10.17 -21.02 1.83
C ARG A 444 -9.45 -20.98 0.47
N GLY A 445 -8.98 -19.80 0.06
CA GLY A 445 -8.32 -19.57 -1.23
C GLY A 445 -9.23 -19.54 -2.44
N ASN A 446 -10.55 -19.53 -2.22
CA ASN A 446 -11.56 -19.38 -3.27
C ASN A 446 -12.28 -18.04 -3.14
N ASP A 447 -11.49 -16.97 -3.22
CA ASP A 447 -11.97 -15.61 -3.22
C ASP A 447 -12.48 -15.17 -4.61
N TRP A 448 -13.53 -14.34 -4.62
CA TRP A 448 -14.19 -13.88 -5.83
C TRP A 448 -14.64 -12.43 -5.71
N VAL A 449 -14.67 -11.69 -6.82
CA VAL A 449 -15.37 -10.41 -6.91
C VAL A 449 -16.55 -10.53 -7.86
N LEU A 450 -17.73 -10.13 -7.43
CA LEU A 450 -18.86 -9.86 -8.33
C LEU A 450 -18.75 -8.42 -8.83
N ILE A 451 -18.68 -8.25 -10.13
CA ILE A 451 -18.84 -6.97 -10.82
C ILE A 451 -20.30 -6.83 -11.25
N VAL A 452 -20.90 -5.71 -10.88
CA VAL A 452 -22.27 -5.32 -11.24
C VAL A 452 -22.18 -4.05 -12.07
N ASP A 453 -22.58 -4.11 -13.33
CA ASP A 453 -22.66 -2.95 -14.21
C ASP A 453 -24.12 -2.65 -14.52
N SER A 454 -24.54 -1.39 -14.38
CA SER A 454 -25.82 -0.92 -14.92
C SER A 454 -25.83 -1.06 -16.44
N VAL A 455 -26.88 -1.65 -17.00
CA VAL A 455 -27.10 -1.72 -18.44
C VAL A 455 -28.39 -0.97 -18.77
N ASN A 456 -28.25 0.06 -19.61
CA ASN A 456 -29.38 0.81 -20.15
C ASN A 456 -30.06 0.04 -21.28
#